data_AF-A0AAX3SMX2-F1
#
_entry.id   AF-A0AAX3SMX2-F1
#
_cell.length_a   1.000
_cell.length_b   1.000
_cell.length_c   1.000
_cell.angle_alpha   90.00
_cell.angle_beta   90.00
_cell.angle_gamma   90.00
#
_symmetry.space_group_name_H-M   'P 1'
#
loop_
_entity.id
_entity.type
_entity.pdbx_description
1 polymer ?
#
loop_
_entity_poly.entity_id
_entity_poly.type
_entity_poly.pdbx_seq_one_letter_code
_entity_poly.pdbx_strand_id
1 'polypeptide(L)'
;MSKISATPVLRPQVFQGLLHRCWPLLRGVLQVGLLSALWVAMEAVRAHFGWGMPAGLIGFALLATGLFSGLVKARWLQGGTNWLLAEMLLFFVPAMLVVTEYTELIQHQGLRILGVIVASTACVMAATALAVDRVYRLELWLARRRSTRAGLHREQE
;
A
#
# COMPACT_ATOMS: atom_id res chain seq x y z
N MET A 1 66.94 -18.96 20.34
CA MET A 1 65.77 -19.54 21.02
C MET A 1 64.57 -18.64 20.78
N SER A 2 63.72 -19.03 19.84
CA SER A 2 62.67 -18.20 19.23
C SER A 2 61.44 -18.12 20.13
N LYS A 3 60.92 -16.90 20.34
CA LYS A 3 59.73 -16.60 21.11
C LYS A 3 58.50 -17.18 20.41
N ILE A 4 57.83 -18.15 21.04
CA ILE A 4 56.48 -18.59 20.67
C ILE A 4 55.52 -17.88 21.63
N SER A 5 54.92 -16.80 21.15
CA SER A 5 53.80 -16.11 21.80
C SER A 5 52.89 -15.61 20.70
N ALA A 6 51.92 -16.43 20.32
CA ALA A 6 50.78 -15.99 19.53
C ALA A 6 49.64 -17.00 19.72
N THR A 7 48.96 -16.88 20.84
CA THR A 7 47.60 -17.40 20.99
C THR A 7 46.69 -16.64 20.01
N PRO A 8 45.98 -17.30 19.09
CA PRO A 8 45.01 -16.61 18.25
C PRO A 8 43.80 -16.25 19.11
N VAL A 9 43.75 -15.00 19.54
CA VAL A 9 42.57 -14.41 20.17
C VAL A 9 41.45 -14.40 19.12
N LEU A 10 40.50 -15.31 19.31
CA LEU A 10 39.27 -15.47 18.54
C LEU A 10 38.50 -14.14 18.57
N ARG A 11 38.51 -13.40 17.46
CA ARG A 11 37.87 -12.08 17.35
C ARG A 11 36.33 -12.21 17.38
N PRO A 12 35.60 -11.38 18.14
CA PRO A 12 34.13 -11.33 18.13
C PRO A 12 33.52 -10.61 16.90
N GLN A 13 34.27 -10.48 15.79
CA GLN A 13 33.85 -9.69 14.63
C GLN A 13 32.78 -10.39 13.76
N VAL A 14 32.72 -11.73 13.76
CA VAL A 14 31.70 -12.48 13.00
C VAL A 14 30.30 -12.33 13.61
N PHE A 15 30.21 -12.24 14.93
CA PHE A 15 28.93 -12.14 15.64
C PHE A 15 28.24 -10.78 15.39
N GLN A 16 29.01 -9.68 15.36
CA GLN A 16 28.48 -8.35 15.04
C GLN A 16 27.91 -8.26 13.61
N GLY A 17 28.58 -8.87 12.62
CA GLY A 17 28.11 -8.88 11.23
C GLY A 17 26.79 -9.64 11.02
N LEU A 18 26.59 -10.74 11.74
CA LEU A 18 25.33 -11.51 11.75
C LEU A 18 24.21 -10.75 12.47
N LEU A 19 24.52 -10.13 13.61
CA LEU A 19 23.55 -9.40 14.44
C LEU A 19 22.99 -8.16 13.71
N HIS A 20 23.85 -7.42 12.99
CA HIS A 20 23.43 -6.27 12.19
C HIS A 20 22.54 -6.65 10.99
N ARG A 21 22.65 -7.88 10.49
CA ARG A 21 21.84 -8.41 9.39
C ARG A 21 20.44 -8.85 9.85
N CYS A 22 20.32 -9.32 11.09
CA CYS A 22 19.05 -9.76 11.69
C CYS A 22 18.20 -8.60 12.24
N TRP A 23 18.82 -7.50 12.67
CA TRP A 23 18.10 -6.31 13.17
C TRP A 23 17.04 -5.72 12.21
N PRO A 24 17.33 -5.52 10.90
CA PRO A 24 16.31 -5.03 9.96
C PRO A 24 15.20 -6.07 9.69
N LEU A 25 15.52 -7.37 9.75
CA LEU A 25 14.53 -8.44 9.61
C LEU A 25 13.55 -8.44 10.79
N LEU A 26 14.04 -8.34 12.02
CA LEU A 26 13.22 -8.26 13.22
C LEU A 26 12.27 -7.05 13.18
N ARG A 27 12.76 -5.89 12.71
CA ARG A 27 11.92 -4.71 12.47
C ARG A 27 10.84 -4.95 11.42
N GLY A 28 11.16 -5.64 10.33
CA GLY A 28 10.19 -6.04 9.31
C GLY A 28 9.10 -6.95 9.88
N VAL A 29 9.49 -8.01 10.60
CA VAL A 29 8.55 -8.93 11.26
C VAL A 29 7.66 -8.20 12.26
N LEU A 30 8.20 -7.27 13.05
CA LEU A 30 7.41 -6.45 13.97
C LEU A 30 6.41 -5.55 13.24
N GLN A 31 6.79 -4.94 12.11
CA GLN A 31 5.89 -4.14 11.27
C GLN A 31 4.76 -5.00 10.68
N VAL A 32 5.08 -6.21 10.22
CA VAL A 32 4.08 -7.17 9.75
C VAL A 32 3.15 -7.58 10.88
N GLY A 33 3.68 -7.89 12.06
CA GLY A 33 2.89 -8.20 13.24
C GLY A 33 1.94 -7.06 13.63
N LEU A 34 2.39 -5.81 13.52
CA LEU A 34 1.55 -4.63 13.75
C LEU A 34 0.42 -4.51 12.71
N LEU A 35 0.71 -4.74 11.42
CA LEU A 35 -0.30 -4.75 10.35
C LEU A 35 -1.32 -5.88 10.55
N SER A 36 -0.87 -7.07 10.96
CA SER A 36 -1.75 -8.20 11.29
C SER A 36 -2.63 -7.90 12.50
N ALA A 37 -2.08 -7.26 13.54
CA ALA A 37 -2.85 -6.83 14.71
C ALA A 37 -3.90 -5.78 14.34
N LEU A 38 -3.56 -4.83 13.45
CA LEU A 38 -4.49 -3.85 12.92
C LEU A 38 -5.64 -4.54 12.17
N TRP A 39 -5.34 -5.54 11.33
CA TRP A 39 -6.37 -6.32 10.64
C TRP A 39 -7.32 -6.99 11.63
N VAL A 40 -6.80 -7.68 12.65
CA VAL A 40 -7.63 -8.35 13.68
C VAL A 40 -8.50 -7.33 14.43
N ALA A 41 -7.97 -6.16 14.76
CA ALA A 41 -8.74 -5.09 15.39
C ALA A 41 -9.89 -4.61 14.50
N MET A 42 -9.62 -4.40 13.19
CA MET A 42 -10.67 -4.00 12.24
C MET A 42 -11.70 -5.10 12.01
N GLU A 43 -11.28 -6.37 12.04
CA GLU A 43 -12.19 -7.51 11.95
C GLU A 43 -13.12 -7.59 13.16
N ALA A 44 -12.61 -7.34 14.37
CA ALA A 44 -13.43 -7.25 15.58
C ALA A 44 -14.43 -6.08 15.50
N VAL A 45 -14.00 -4.92 15.00
CA VAL A 45 -14.88 -3.76 14.76
C VAL A 45 -15.94 -4.10 13.71
N ARG A 46 -15.56 -4.72 12.59
CA ARG A 46 -16.48 -5.16 11.53
C ARG A 46 -17.52 -6.14 12.09
N ALA A 47 -17.10 -7.11 12.89
CA ALA A 47 -17.98 -8.08 13.52
C ALA A 47 -18.97 -7.43 14.49
N HIS A 48 -18.54 -6.41 15.24
CA HIS A 48 -19.40 -5.68 16.16
C HIS A 48 -20.43 -4.79 15.45
N PHE A 49 -20.02 -4.10 14.37
CA PHE A 49 -20.88 -3.21 13.60
C PHE A 49 -21.70 -3.92 12.50
N GLY A 50 -21.41 -5.19 12.21
CA GLY A 50 -22.11 -5.98 11.19
C GLY A 50 -21.91 -5.49 9.75
N TRP A 51 -20.82 -4.78 9.46
CA TRP A 51 -20.57 -4.26 8.11
C TRP A 51 -20.19 -5.36 7.11
N GLY A 52 -20.78 -5.28 5.90
CA GLY A 52 -20.48 -6.17 4.78
C GLY A 52 -19.17 -5.85 4.04
N MET A 53 -18.49 -4.76 4.41
CA MET A 53 -17.19 -4.40 3.83
C MET A 53 -16.07 -5.27 4.42
N PRO A 54 -15.09 -5.72 3.61
CA PRO A 54 -13.93 -6.44 4.13
C PRO A 54 -13.16 -5.62 5.16
N ALA A 55 -12.70 -6.24 6.26
CA ALA A 55 -11.92 -5.56 7.29
C ALA A 55 -10.65 -4.90 6.74
N GLY A 56 -10.05 -5.47 5.70
CA GLY A 56 -8.91 -4.88 4.98
C GLY A 56 -9.18 -3.51 4.40
N LEU A 57 -10.37 -3.28 3.83
CA LEU A 57 -10.74 -1.98 3.30
C LEU A 57 -10.84 -0.93 4.40
N ILE A 58 -11.42 -1.31 5.55
CA ILE A 58 -11.53 -0.45 6.73
C ILE A 58 -10.13 -0.13 7.28
N GLY A 59 -9.26 -1.14 7.38
CA GLY A 59 -7.87 -0.97 7.80
C GLY A 59 -7.07 -0.07 6.87
N PHE A 60 -7.24 -0.20 5.55
CA PHE A 60 -6.61 0.69 4.58
C PHE A 60 -7.14 2.11 4.67
N ALA A 61 -8.44 2.31 4.84
CA ALA A 61 -9.02 3.63 5.04
C ALA A 61 -8.44 4.29 6.31
N LEU A 62 -8.41 3.56 7.42
CA LEU A 62 -7.83 4.04 8.69
C LEU A 62 -6.35 4.40 8.55
N LEU A 63 -5.57 3.54 7.89
CA LEU A 63 -4.16 3.79 7.64
C LEU A 63 -3.95 5.00 6.72
N ALA A 64 -4.79 5.16 5.70
CA ALA A 64 -4.76 6.32 4.80
C ALA A 64 -5.08 7.62 5.57
N THR A 65 -6.10 7.63 6.42
CA THR A 65 -6.40 8.77 7.30
C THR A 65 -5.23 9.07 8.25
N GLY A 66 -4.59 8.04 8.81
CA GLY A 66 -3.38 8.18 9.63
C GLY A 66 -2.18 8.75 8.86
N LEU A 67 -2.07 8.43 7.57
CA LEU A 67 -1.03 8.94 6.68
C LEU A 67 -1.29 10.39 6.28
N PHE A 68 -2.52 10.73 5.91
CA PHE A 68 -2.93 12.11 5.57
C PHE A 68 -2.85 13.06 6.76
N SER A 69 -3.15 12.59 7.97
CA SER A 69 -2.99 13.37 9.22
C SER A 69 -1.54 13.49 9.69
N GLY A 70 -0.60 12.77 9.06
CA GLY A 70 0.82 12.79 9.42
C GLY A 70 1.18 12.01 10.70
N LEU A 71 0.21 11.35 11.34
CA LEU A 71 0.40 10.48 12.51
C LEU A 71 1.29 9.28 12.16
N VAL A 72 1.07 8.71 10.98
CA VAL A 72 1.81 7.54 10.48
C VAL A 72 2.66 7.97 9.29
N LYS A 73 3.99 7.83 9.39
CA LYS A 73 4.88 8.11 8.26
C LYS A 73 5.07 6.85 7.42
N ALA A 74 4.91 6.93 6.10
CA ALA A 74 5.05 5.79 5.18
C ALA A 74 6.37 5.00 5.36
N ARG A 75 7.46 5.69 5.68
CA ARG A 75 8.78 5.08 5.97
C ARG A 75 8.77 4.04 7.10
N TRP A 76 7.79 4.09 8.01
CA TRP A 76 7.66 3.15 9.12
C TRP A 76 7.10 1.80 8.69
N LEU A 77 6.33 1.74 7.60
CA LEU A 77 5.73 0.51 7.09
C LEU A 77 6.49 -0.06 5.89
N GLN A 78 7.35 0.75 5.26
CA GLN A 78 8.00 0.41 4.00
C GLN A 78 8.83 -0.87 4.08
N GLY A 79 9.52 -1.13 5.20
CA GLY A 79 10.35 -2.34 5.37
C GLY A 79 9.53 -3.64 5.36
N GLY A 80 8.53 -3.74 6.24
CA GLY A 80 7.67 -4.91 6.38
C GLY A 80 6.72 -5.08 5.18
N THR A 81 6.20 -3.97 4.63
CA THR A 81 5.33 -4.03 3.44
C THR A 81 6.11 -4.47 2.21
N ASN A 82 7.35 -3.99 2.00
CA ASN A 82 8.16 -4.41 0.86
C ASN A 82 8.55 -5.90 0.96
N TRP A 83 8.76 -6.42 2.17
CA TRP A 83 8.96 -7.85 2.39
C TRP A 83 7.70 -8.67 2.06
N LEU A 84 6.52 -8.25 2.53
CA LEU A 84 5.24 -8.88 2.14
C LEU A 84 5.01 -8.82 0.64
N LEU A 85 5.29 -7.68 0.01
CA LEU A 85 5.17 -7.47 -1.43
C LEU A 85 6.09 -8.39 -2.23
N ALA A 86 7.33 -8.59 -1.78
CA ALA A 86 8.27 -9.53 -2.39
C ALA A 86 7.76 -10.97 -2.34
N GLU A 87 7.09 -11.34 -1.24
CA GLU A 87 6.49 -12.67 -1.05
C GLU A 87 5.03 -12.77 -1.53
N MET A 88 4.49 -11.76 -2.22
CA MET A 88 3.10 -11.82 -2.73
C MET A 88 2.89 -13.05 -3.61
N LEU A 89 3.90 -13.44 -4.40
CA LEU A 89 3.83 -14.63 -5.25
C LEU A 89 3.62 -15.91 -4.42
N LEU A 90 4.26 -16.02 -3.26
CA LEU A 90 4.10 -17.15 -2.34
C LEU A 90 2.66 -17.25 -1.83
N PHE A 91 1.98 -16.13 -1.60
CA PHE A 91 0.56 -16.11 -1.20
C PHE A 91 -0.39 -16.31 -2.37
N PHE A 92 0.01 -15.93 -3.59
CA PHE A 92 -0.80 -16.14 -4.80
C PHE A 92 -0.85 -17.60 -5.23
N VAL A 93 0.23 -18.36 -5.09
CA VAL A 93 0.26 -19.78 -5.52
C VAL A 93 -0.84 -20.61 -4.84
N PRO A 94 -0.99 -20.61 -3.49
CA PRO A 94 -2.10 -21.28 -2.83
C PRO A 94 -3.48 -20.74 -3.24
N ALA A 95 -3.62 -19.43 -3.36
CA ALA A 95 -4.90 -18.81 -3.74
C ALA A 95 -5.34 -19.25 -5.15
N MET A 96 -4.40 -19.30 -6.11
CA MET A 96 -4.69 -19.76 -7.47
C MET A 96 -5.01 -21.25 -7.54
N LEU A 97 -4.35 -22.09 -6.74
CA LEU A 97 -4.68 -23.51 -6.65
C LEU A 97 -6.14 -23.73 -6.24
N VAL A 98 -6.62 -23.00 -5.23
CA VAL A 98 -8.02 -23.06 -4.80
C VAL A 98 -8.98 -22.64 -5.91
N VAL A 99 -8.63 -21.65 -6.73
CA VAL A 99 -9.47 -21.19 -7.84
C VAL A 99 -9.66 -22.29 -8.89
N THR A 100 -8.65 -23.13 -9.14
CA THR A 100 -8.75 -24.22 -10.12
C THR A 100 -9.77 -25.29 -9.74
N GLU A 101 -10.13 -25.43 -8.46
CA GLU A 101 -11.19 -26.35 -8.03
C GLU A 101 -12.59 -25.91 -8.54
N TYR A 102 -12.76 -24.63 -8.86
CA TYR A 102 -14.02 -24.05 -9.34
C TYR A 102 -14.06 -23.87 -10.87
N THR A 103 -13.45 -24.79 -11.62
CA THR A 103 -13.33 -24.68 -13.10
C THR A 103 -14.69 -24.53 -13.80
N GLU A 104 -15.76 -25.14 -13.28
CA GLU A 104 -17.13 -25.02 -13.80
C GLU A 104 -17.66 -23.57 -13.81
N LEU A 105 -17.34 -22.77 -12.78
CA LEU A 105 -17.72 -21.36 -12.74
C LEU A 105 -17.02 -20.56 -13.84
N ILE A 106 -15.75 -20.87 -14.11
CA ILE A 106 -14.95 -20.17 -15.12
C ILE A 106 -15.42 -20.54 -16.53
N GLN A 107 -15.74 -21.81 -16.78
CA GLN A 107 -16.22 -22.23 -18.10
C GLN A 107 -17.57 -21.59 -18.46
N HIS A 108 -18.51 -21.52 -17.53
CA HIS A 108 -19.84 -20.98 -17.80
C HIS A 108 -19.97 -19.47 -17.62
N GLN A 109 -19.25 -18.87 -16.67
CA GLN A 109 -19.39 -17.46 -16.31
C GLN A 109 -18.15 -16.62 -16.61
N GLY A 110 -17.03 -17.21 -17.04
CA GLY A 110 -15.77 -16.51 -17.28
C GLY A 110 -15.91 -15.35 -18.27
N LEU A 111 -16.66 -15.56 -19.36
CA LEU A 111 -16.90 -14.50 -20.35
C LEU A 111 -17.75 -13.35 -19.77
N ARG A 112 -18.74 -13.67 -18.94
CA ARG A 112 -19.59 -12.66 -18.28
C ARG A 112 -18.79 -11.86 -17.24
N ILE A 113 -17.93 -12.53 -16.48
CA ILE A 113 -17.02 -11.90 -15.53
C ILE A 113 -16.05 -10.96 -16.27
N LEU A 114 -15.42 -11.44 -17.35
CA LEU A 114 -14.52 -10.61 -18.17
C LEU A 114 -15.24 -9.39 -18.72
N GLY A 115 -16.45 -9.55 -19.24
CA GLY A 115 -17.28 -8.45 -19.72
C GLY A 115 -17.56 -7.41 -18.63
N VAL A 116 -17.92 -7.85 -17.41
CA VAL A 116 -18.17 -6.96 -16.27
C VAL A 116 -16.88 -6.23 -15.84
N ILE A 117 -15.73 -6.92 -15.81
CA ILE A 117 -14.44 -6.31 -15.44
C ILE A 117 -14.03 -5.23 -16.45
N VAL A 118 -14.10 -5.53 -17.74
CA VAL A 118 -13.76 -4.57 -18.80
C VAL A 118 -14.72 -3.38 -18.77
N ALA A 119 -16.02 -3.64 -18.66
CA ALA A 119 -17.02 -2.58 -18.61
C ALA A 119 -16.88 -1.70 -17.36
N SER A 120 -16.66 -2.29 -16.18
CA SER A 120 -16.49 -1.54 -14.94
C SER A 120 -15.20 -0.72 -14.96
N THR A 121 -14.11 -1.28 -15.48
CA THR A 121 -12.83 -0.57 -15.64
C THR A 121 -12.97 0.60 -16.61
N ALA A 122 -13.58 0.38 -17.78
CA ALA A 122 -13.85 1.44 -18.75
C ALA A 122 -14.74 2.54 -18.16
N CYS A 123 -15.77 2.16 -17.40
CA CYS A 123 -16.65 3.11 -16.73
C CYS A 123 -15.89 3.95 -15.69
N VAL A 124 -15.07 3.33 -14.85
CA VAL A 124 -14.24 4.05 -13.85
C VAL A 124 -13.24 4.99 -14.52
N MET A 125 -12.58 4.54 -15.60
CA MET A 125 -11.68 5.40 -16.37
C MET A 125 -12.41 6.59 -16.99
N ALA A 126 -13.57 6.37 -17.61
CA ALA A 126 -14.39 7.42 -18.20
C ALA A 126 -14.89 8.41 -17.13
N ALA A 127 -15.38 7.92 -15.99
CA ALA A 127 -15.82 8.76 -14.89
C ALA A 127 -14.68 9.63 -14.34
N THR A 128 -13.49 9.04 -14.17
CA THR A 128 -12.29 9.76 -13.71
C THR A 128 -11.87 10.82 -14.74
N ALA A 129 -11.84 10.46 -16.02
CA ALA A 129 -11.49 11.39 -17.11
C ALA A 129 -12.47 12.57 -17.18
N LEU A 130 -13.78 12.30 -17.09
CA LEU A 130 -14.81 13.35 -17.07
C LEU A 130 -14.71 14.22 -15.81
N ALA A 131 -14.47 13.63 -14.63
CA ALA A 131 -14.30 14.39 -13.40
C ALA A 131 -13.10 15.36 -13.50
N VAL A 132 -11.96 14.87 -13.99
CA VAL A 132 -10.75 15.69 -14.19
C VAL A 132 -10.99 16.77 -15.24
N ASP A 133 -11.63 16.45 -16.38
CA ASP A 133 -11.95 17.43 -17.43
C ASP A 133 -12.86 18.54 -16.92
N ARG A 134 -13.87 18.21 -16.10
CA ARG A 134 -14.77 19.19 -15.50
C ARG A 134 -14.04 20.11 -14.52
N VAL A 135 -13.16 19.55 -13.68
CA VAL A 135 -12.34 20.35 -12.75
C VAL A 135 -11.39 21.26 -13.52
N TYR A 136 -10.73 20.75 -14.55
CA TYR A 136 -9.82 21.54 -15.39
C TYR A 136 -10.57 22.70 -16.08
N ARG A 137 -11.72 22.42 -16.70
CA ARG A 137 -12.53 23.44 -17.37
C ARG A 137 -13.06 24.50 -16.39
N LEU A 138 -13.39 24.10 -15.15
CA LEU A 138 -13.76 25.02 -14.08
C LEU A 138 -12.60 25.92 -13.69
N GLU A 139 -11.40 25.36 -13.55
CA GLU A 139 -10.19 26.12 -13.23
C GLU A 139 -9.85 27.15 -14.32
N LEU A 140 -9.97 26.79 -15.61
CA LEU A 140 -9.80 27.74 -16.71
C LEU A 140 -10.85 28.86 -16.69
N TRP A 141 -12.10 28.55 -16.35
CA TRP A 141 -13.14 29.57 -16.21
C TRP A 141 -12.85 30.52 -15.05
N LEU A 142 -12.35 30.00 -13.92
CA LEU A 142 -11.94 30.80 -12.76
C LEU A 142 -10.67 31.63 -13.04
N ALA A 143 -9.71 31.10 -13.79
CA ALA A 143 -8.47 31.80 -14.15
C ALA A 143 -8.73 33.02 -15.05
N ARG A 144 -9.67 32.92 -16.00
CA ARG A 144 -10.09 34.06 -16.85
C ARG A 144 -10.64 35.24 -16.03
N ARG A 145 -11.30 34.98 -14.89
CA ARG A 145 -11.80 36.04 -13.99
C ARG A 145 -10.70 36.72 -13.18
N ARG A 146 -9.57 36.06 -12.94
CA ARG A 146 -8.45 36.63 -12.18
C ARG A 146 -7.64 37.62 -13.02
N SER A 147 -7.50 37.40 -14.33
CA SER A 147 -6.75 38.30 -15.21
C SER A 147 -7.38 39.69 -15.35
N THR A 148 -8.71 39.79 -15.36
CA THR A 148 -9.42 41.10 -15.40
C THR A 148 -9.22 41.91 -14.12
N ARG A 149 -9.06 41.25 -12.95
CA ARG A 149 -8.73 41.95 -11.68
C ARG A 149 -7.26 42.36 -11.59
N ALA A 150 -6.34 41.64 -12.22
CA ALA A 150 -4.91 41.96 -12.20
C ALA A 150 -4.52 43.13 -13.12
N GLY A 151 -5.27 43.36 -14.21
CA GLY A 151 -5.05 44.52 -15.10
C GLY A 151 -5.44 45.86 -14.46
N LEU A 152 -6.49 45.87 -13.64
CA LEU A 152 -6.99 47.09 -12.97
C LEU A 152 -6.04 47.65 -11.90
N HIS A 153 -5.11 46.85 -11.39
CA HIS A 153 -4.08 47.31 -10.44
C HIS A 153 -2.82 47.87 -11.10
N ARG A 154 -2.60 47.62 -12.40
CA ARG A 154 -1.41 48.12 -13.13
C ARG A 154 -1.62 49.45 -13.85
N GLU A 155 -2.86 49.88 -14.06
CA GLU A 155 -3.16 51.22 -14.60
C GLU A 155 -3.22 52.32 -13.53
N GLN A 156 -2.91 51.99 -12.27
CA GLN A 156 -2.91 52.95 -11.14
C GLN A 156 -1.53 53.14 -10.48
N GLU A 157 -0.46 52.59 -11.05
CA GLU A 157 0.94 52.96 -10.77
C GLU A 157 1.49 53.80 -11.93
#